data_AF-M1ZRB6-F1
#
_entry.id   AF-M1ZRB6-F1
#
_cell.length_a   1.000
_cell.length_b   1.000
_cell.length_c   1.000
_cell.angle_alpha   90.00
_cell.angle_beta   90.00
_cell.angle_gamma   90.00
#
_symmetry.space_group_name_H-M   'P 1'
#
loop_
_entity.id
_entity.type
_entity.pdbx_description
1 polymer ?
#
loop_
_entity_poly.entity_id
_entity_poly.type
_entity_poly.pdbx_seq_one_letter_code
_entity_poly.pdbx_strand_id
1 'polypeptide(L)'
;KKINLGKGNNIKVALVYDKDLIDRNIISDYILKPLMLHVEESFTGKENITEILMEKYICVDDTIIKTDNEEITDFIKKGSTAIFVPNSENTIIINTVKKNYKSIIPPEIETSIRGPKEAFTEGIENNLSQINRRIKDKNLRIERFIIGVRSQTEVAMVYIEDIADEKIVNEMRKRLNLIKVDHIKTVAYIEQYMQNNTYTIFPQFFTTERPDVFEASIIEGRVGILMEGTEQGITAPAIFTEFFQTVEDYNQTFMLSTVIRLFRVIAV
;
A
#
# COMPACT_ATOMS: atom_id res chain seq x y z
N LYS A 1 -1.76 -11.88 25.61
CA LYS A 1 -0.73 -11.96 26.67
C LYS A 1 -1.07 -10.96 27.79
N LYS A 2 -1.06 -11.35 29.07
CA LYS A 2 -1.30 -10.43 30.20
C LYS A 2 0.03 -10.05 30.86
N ILE A 3 0.21 -8.79 31.23
CA ILE A 3 1.41 -8.28 31.90
C ILE A 3 1.04 -7.31 33.03
N ASN A 4 1.93 -7.17 34.02
CA ASN A 4 1.84 -6.09 35.01
C ASN A 4 2.63 -4.88 34.49
N LEU A 5 2.11 -3.68 34.74
CA LEU A 5 2.82 -2.44 34.43
C LEU A 5 3.89 -2.15 35.48
N GLY A 6 5.14 -1.98 35.06
CA GLY A 6 6.23 -1.55 35.94
C GLY A 6 6.55 -2.50 37.10
N LYS A 7 7.57 -2.12 37.88
CA LYS A 7 7.92 -2.81 39.14
C LYS A 7 7.18 -2.15 40.30
N GLY A 8 5.97 -2.63 40.60
CA GLY A 8 5.23 -2.24 41.80
C GLY A 8 3.78 -1.82 41.59
N ASN A 9 3.32 -1.62 40.34
CA ASN A 9 1.90 -1.40 40.10
C ASN A 9 1.14 -2.74 40.04
N ASN A 10 -0.07 -2.73 40.59
CA ASN A 10 -0.97 -3.90 40.56
C ASN A 10 -1.90 -3.89 39.33
N ILE A 11 -1.58 -3.08 38.31
CA ILE A 11 -2.39 -2.92 37.11
C ILE A 11 -1.95 -3.94 36.07
N LYS A 12 -2.89 -4.81 35.70
CA LYS A 12 -2.72 -5.87 34.71
C LYS A 12 -3.28 -5.45 33.37
N VAL A 13 -2.42 -5.17 32.40
CA VAL A 13 -2.85 -4.90 31.02
C VAL A 13 -2.83 -6.18 30.19
N ALA A 14 -3.70 -6.24 29.18
CA ALA A 14 -3.79 -7.38 28.27
C ALA A 14 -3.46 -6.93 26.85
N LEU A 15 -2.47 -7.58 26.24
CA LEU A 15 -2.15 -7.43 24.83
C LEU A 15 -2.85 -8.53 24.03
N VAL A 16 -3.53 -8.16 22.95
CA VAL A 16 -4.18 -9.07 22.01
C VAL A 16 -3.64 -8.78 20.62
N TYR A 17 -3.18 -9.81 19.93
CA TYR A 17 -2.59 -9.72 18.60
C TYR A 17 -2.66 -11.09 17.93
N ASP A 18 -2.67 -11.10 16.60
CA ASP A 18 -2.45 -12.31 15.82
C ASP A 18 -0.95 -12.60 15.73
N LYS A 19 -0.51 -13.75 16.25
CA LYS A 19 0.90 -14.14 16.33
C LYS A 19 1.58 -14.30 14.96
N ASP A 20 0.79 -14.52 13.90
CA ASP A 20 1.28 -14.85 12.56
C ASP A 20 1.41 -13.59 11.69
N LEU A 21 0.70 -12.51 12.03
CA LEU A 21 0.69 -11.24 11.31
C LEU A 21 1.60 -10.16 11.90
N ILE A 22 2.15 -10.37 13.10
CA ILE A 22 2.93 -9.35 13.82
C ILE A 22 4.44 -9.56 13.80
N ASP A 23 5.19 -8.47 13.90
CA ASP A 23 6.61 -8.50 14.22
C ASP A 23 6.82 -8.62 15.74
N ARG A 24 7.34 -9.78 16.16
CA ARG A 24 7.59 -10.07 17.58
C ARG A 24 8.66 -9.18 18.20
N ASN A 25 9.61 -8.68 17.41
CA ASN A 25 10.66 -7.80 17.90
C ASN A 25 10.06 -6.45 18.30
N ILE A 26 9.14 -5.92 17.48
CA ILE A 26 8.43 -4.66 17.78
C ILE A 26 7.68 -4.80 19.11
N ILE A 27 6.90 -5.87 19.27
CA ILE A 27 6.15 -6.12 20.50
C ILE A 27 7.08 -6.29 21.70
N SER A 28 8.17 -7.06 21.56
CA SER A 28 9.11 -7.29 22.66
C SER A 28 9.78 -5.99 23.10
N ASP A 29 10.32 -5.24 22.15
CA ASP A 29 11.32 -4.22 22.44
C ASP A 29 10.73 -2.83 22.62
N TYR A 30 9.65 -2.51 21.89
CA TYR A 30 9.03 -1.17 21.91
C TYR A 30 7.69 -1.13 22.65
N ILE A 31 7.15 -2.28 23.07
CA ILE A 31 5.90 -2.37 23.83
C ILE A 31 6.11 -3.05 25.18
N LEU A 32 6.52 -4.32 25.19
CA LEU A 32 6.60 -5.10 26.42
C LEU A 32 7.71 -4.62 27.36
N LYS A 33 8.94 -4.45 26.86
CA LYS A 33 10.06 -3.97 27.68
C LYS A 33 9.76 -2.62 28.34
N PRO A 34 9.30 -1.58 27.61
CA PRO A 34 8.93 -0.30 28.23
C PRO A 34 7.82 -0.43 29.27
N LEU A 35 6.72 -1.11 28.95
CA LEU A 35 5.58 -1.25 29.84
C LEU A 35 5.90 -2.04 31.12
N MET A 36 6.78 -3.04 31.03
CA MET A 36 7.14 -3.89 32.17
C MET A 36 8.29 -3.34 33.02
N LEU A 37 9.25 -2.63 32.42
CA LEU A 37 10.50 -2.26 33.08
C LEU A 37 10.66 -0.76 33.35
N HIS A 38 10.06 0.11 32.53
CA HIS A 38 10.31 1.57 32.56
C HIS A 38 9.14 2.36 33.12
N VAL A 39 7.99 1.71 33.36
CA VAL A 39 6.86 2.33 34.02
C VAL A 39 7.15 2.45 35.52
N GLU A 40 7.47 3.66 35.96
CA GLU A 40 7.79 4.00 37.35
C GLU A 40 6.66 4.79 38.04
N GLU A 41 5.73 5.36 37.27
CA GLU A 41 4.61 6.14 37.82
C GLU A 41 3.55 5.24 38.47
N SER A 42 2.97 5.73 39.57
CA SER A 42 1.73 5.17 40.14
C SER A 42 0.52 5.71 39.38
N PHE A 43 -0.39 4.82 38.97
CA PHE A 43 -1.62 5.18 38.26
C PHE A 43 -2.87 5.12 39.14
N THR A 44 -2.71 4.99 40.46
CA THR A 44 -3.84 4.97 41.40
C THR A 44 -4.66 6.25 41.28
N GLY A 45 -5.92 6.14 40.84
CA GLY A 45 -6.85 7.28 40.72
C GLY A 45 -6.68 8.15 39.47
N LYS A 46 -5.87 7.74 38.47
CA LYS A 46 -5.78 8.43 37.18
C LYS A 46 -6.80 7.85 36.19
N GLU A 47 -7.56 8.70 35.50
CA GLU A 47 -8.51 8.28 34.46
C GLU A 47 -7.83 8.11 33.09
N ASN A 48 -6.76 8.88 32.79
CA ASN A 48 -6.11 8.90 31.47
C ASN A 48 -4.90 7.95 31.36
N ILE A 49 -4.98 6.75 31.93
CA ILE A 49 -3.87 5.78 31.92
C ILE A 49 -3.48 5.42 30.47
N THR A 50 -4.48 5.23 29.61
CA THR A 50 -4.30 4.84 28.21
C THR A 50 -3.46 5.87 27.43
N GLU A 51 -3.76 7.16 27.58
CA GLU A 51 -3.02 8.25 26.93
C GLU A 51 -1.59 8.35 27.45
N ILE A 52 -1.39 8.27 28.77
CA ILE A 52 -0.05 8.32 29.37
C ILE A 52 0.82 7.16 28.86
N LEU A 53 0.25 5.96 28.74
CA LEU A 53 0.97 4.81 28.21
C LEU A 53 1.39 5.02 26.75
N MET A 54 0.47 5.56 25.93
CA MET A 54 0.72 5.86 24.53
C MET A 54 1.81 6.93 24.36
N GLU A 55 1.72 8.04 25.09
CA GLU A 55 2.63 9.18 24.90
C GLU A 55 4.01 8.99 25.53
N LYS A 56 4.11 8.29 26.66
CA LYS A 56 5.37 8.23 27.43
C LYS A 56 6.13 6.92 27.30
N TYR A 57 5.44 5.80 27.04
CA TYR A 57 6.03 4.47 27.20
C TYR A 57 6.01 3.63 25.94
N ILE A 58 5.05 3.82 25.04
CA ILE A 58 4.99 3.10 23.79
C ILE A 58 5.89 3.81 22.78
N CYS A 59 6.93 3.10 22.30
CA CYS A 59 7.92 3.65 21.37
C CYS A 59 7.64 3.23 19.94
N VAL A 60 6.39 3.40 19.49
CA VAL A 60 5.94 3.12 18.12
C VAL A 60 5.21 4.37 17.61
N ASP A 61 5.47 4.75 16.37
CA ASP A 61 4.95 5.96 15.72
C ASP A 61 3.46 5.84 15.38
N ASP A 62 3.05 4.71 14.80
CA ASP A 62 1.68 4.47 14.37
C ASP A 62 0.84 3.85 15.50
N THR A 63 0.29 4.73 16.34
CA THR A 63 -0.59 4.38 17.46
C THR A 63 -1.88 5.20 17.44
N ILE A 64 -3.00 4.55 17.72
CA ILE A 64 -4.32 5.18 17.79
C ILE A 64 -5.11 4.65 18.97
N ILE A 65 -6.08 5.43 19.44
CA ILE A 65 -7.02 5.02 20.49
C ILE A 65 -8.37 4.70 19.85
N LYS A 66 -8.93 3.55 20.21
CA LYS A 66 -10.25 3.10 19.76
C LYS A 66 -11.07 2.57 20.93
N THR A 67 -12.38 2.78 20.87
CA THR A 67 -13.36 2.31 21.86
C THR A 67 -14.27 1.22 21.30
N ASP A 68 -14.49 1.22 19.98
CA ASP A 68 -15.37 0.25 19.32
C ASP A 68 -14.71 -1.12 19.14
N ASN A 69 -15.39 -2.17 19.61
CA ASN A 69 -14.86 -3.53 19.62
C ASN A 69 -14.78 -4.14 18.22
N GLU A 70 -15.65 -3.76 17.28
CA GLU A 70 -15.61 -4.26 15.91
C GLU A 70 -14.39 -3.68 15.18
N GLU A 71 -14.18 -2.35 15.29
CA GLU A 71 -12.99 -1.69 14.77
C GLU A 71 -11.70 -2.27 15.35
N ILE A 72 -11.63 -2.47 16.68
CA ILE A 72 -10.47 -3.08 17.35
C ILE A 72 -10.18 -4.48 16.77
N THR A 73 -11.22 -5.28 16.56
CA THR A 73 -11.10 -6.62 16.00
C THR A 73 -10.54 -6.59 14.58
N ASP A 74 -10.99 -5.63 13.77
CA ASP A 74 -10.51 -5.46 12.40
C ASP A 74 -9.04 -5.00 12.35
N PHE A 75 -8.61 -4.13 13.27
CA PHE A 75 -7.18 -3.79 13.41
C PHE A 75 -6.34 -5.01 13.78
N ILE A 76 -6.79 -5.85 14.72
CA ILE A 76 -6.08 -7.07 15.11
C ILE A 76 -5.95 -8.02 13.91
N LYS A 77 -7.02 -8.20 13.13
CA LYS A 77 -7.00 -9.02 11.90
C LYS A 77 -6.07 -8.48 10.82
N LYS A 78 -5.81 -7.17 10.81
CA LYS A 78 -4.85 -6.52 9.92
C LYS A 78 -3.41 -6.60 10.41
N GLY A 79 -3.16 -7.17 11.60
CA GLY A 79 -1.83 -7.34 12.19
C GLY A 79 -1.41 -6.22 13.14
N SER A 80 -2.36 -5.44 13.66
CA SER A 80 -2.10 -4.54 14.79
C SER A 80 -2.15 -5.28 16.12
N THR A 81 -1.50 -4.72 17.14
CA THR A 81 -1.58 -5.16 18.53
C THR A 81 -2.51 -4.24 19.31
N ALA A 82 -3.52 -4.80 19.95
CA ALA A 82 -4.42 -4.09 20.85
C ALA A 82 -3.97 -4.23 22.32
N ILE A 83 -3.92 -3.13 23.07
CA ILE A 83 -3.64 -3.10 24.50
C ILE A 83 -4.87 -2.64 25.25
N PHE A 84 -5.41 -3.55 26.06
CA PHE A 84 -6.52 -3.29 26.97
C PHE A 84 -6.00 -2.92 28.35
N VAL A 85 -6.42 -1.76 28.82
CA VAL A 85 -6.13 -1.25 30.16
C VAL A 85 -7.36 -1.48 31.05
N PRO A 86 -7.23 -2.05 32.26
CA PRO A 86 -8.35 -2.24 33.17
C PRO A 86 -9.07 -0.93 33.47
N ASN A 87 -10.40 -0.98 33.57
CA ASN A 87 -11.26 0.17 33.91
C ASN A 87 -11.13 1.35 32.92
N SER A 88 -10.72 1.09 31.68
CA SER A 88 -10.70 2.07 30.60
C SER A 88 -11.53 1.54 29.43
N GLU A 89 -12.37 2.39 28.86
CA GLU A 89 -13.08 2.10 27.60
C GLU A 89 -12.14 2.24 26.38
N ASN A 90 -11.02 2.94 26.57
CA ASN A 90 -10.04 3.23 25.54
C ASN A 90 -9.03 2.08 25.38
N THR A 91 -8.95 1.55 24.17
CA THR A 91 -7.98 0.53 23.76
C THR A 91 -6.90 1.17 22.90
N ILE A 92 -5.62 0.89 23.21
CA ILE A 92 -4.50 1.35 22.37
C ILE A 92 -4.33 0.34 21.24
N ILE A 93 -4.39 0.81 20.01
CA ILE A 93 -4.03 0.04 18.82
C ILE A 93 -2.66 0.49 18.37
N ILE A 94 -1.76 -0.46 18.19
CA ILE A 94 -0.38 -0.24 17.78
C ILE A 94 -0.16 -1.00 16.48
N ASN A 95 0.30 -0.32 15.44
CA ASN A 95 0.67 -1.00 14.21
C ASN A 95 1.94 -1.84 14.45
N THR A 96 1.77 -3.16 14.37
CA THR A 96 2.85 -4.13 14.57
C THR A 96 2.97 -5.08 13.40
N VAL A 97 2.42 -4.71 12.24
CA VAL A 97 2.29 -5.58 11.08
C VAL A 97 3.66 -6.06 10.61
N LYS A 98 3.78 -7.37 10.44
CA LYS A 98 4.96 -8.01 9.88
C LYS A 98 5.00 -7.80 8.37
N LYS A 99 5.76 -6.81 7.94
CA LYS A 99 5.97 -6.55 6.51
C LYS A 99 7.02 -7.51 5.95
N ASN A 100 6.58 -8.69 5.51
CA ASN A 100 7.42 -9.72 4.87
C ASN A 100 7.33 -9.63 3.34
N TYR A 101 7.48 -8.45 2.76
CA TYR A 101 7.53 -8.36 1.30
C TYR A 101 8.89 -8.88 0.82
N LYS A 102 8.87 -9.69 -0.24
CA LYS A 102 10.10 -10.12 -0.92
C LYS A 102 10.93 -8.88 -1.28
N SER A 103 12.24 -9.02 -1.25
CA SER A 103 13.15 -8.01 -1.82
C SER A 103 12.73 -7.70 -3.25
N ILE A 104 13.05 -6.49 -3.72
CA ILE A 104 12.84 -6.11 -5.12
C ILE A 104 13.65 -7.05 -6.01
N ILE A 105 12.96 -7.75 -6.92
CA ILE A 105 13.52 -8.72 -7.87
C ILE A 105 13.42 -8.11 -9.28
N PRO A 106 14.26 -8.54 -10.25
CA PRO A 106 14.12 -8.13 -11.63
C PRO A 106 12.78 -8.53 -12.27
N PRO A 107 12.28 -7.75 -13.24
CA PRO A 107 11.08 -8.09 -14.02
C PRO A 107 11.23 -9.46 -14.72
N GLU A 108 10.21 -10.32 -14.65
CA GLU A 108 10.20 -11.64 -15.30
C GLU A 108 9.63 -11.57 -16.73
N ILE A 109 8.65 -10.70 -16.97
CA ILE A 109 7.94 -10.54 -18.24
C ILE A 109 8.61 -9.46 -19.10
N GLU A 110 8.94 -8.32 -18.49
CA GLU A 110 9.52 -7.13 -19.13
C GLU A 110 11.04 -7.06 -18.87
N THR A 111 11.73 -8.17 -19.14
CA THR A 111 13.18 -8.25 -18.99
C THR A 111 13.86 -7.27 -19.93
N SER A 112 14.87 -6.56 -19.42
CA SER A 112 15.68 -5.67 -20.26
C SER A 112 17.18 -5.91 -20.09
N ILE A 113 17.90 -5.87 -21.21
CA ILE A 113 19.37 -5.99 -21.21
C ILE A 113 20.01 -4.72 -20.62
N ARG A 114 19.40 -3.55 -20.86
CA ARG A 114 19.84 -2.23 -20.38
C ARG A 114 18.68 -1.51 -19.70
N GLY A 115 18.99 -0.74 -18.66
CA GLY A 115 18.01 0.02 -17.86
C GLY A 115 17.81 -0.54 -16.44
N PRO A 116 16.90 0.05 -15.65
CA PRO A 116 16.55 -0.42 -14.32
C PRO A 116 16.11 -1.89 -14.33
N LYS A 117 16.44 -2.62 -13.26
CA LYS A 117 16.07 -4.04 -13.06
C LYS A 117 15.23 -4.22 -11.80
N GLU A 118 14.46 -3.20 -11.47
CA GLU A 118 13.54 -3.24 -10.33
C GLU A 118 12.16 -3.53 -10.87
N ALA A 119 11.47 -4.52 -10.31
CA ALA A 119 10.04 -4.73 -10.52
C ALA A 119 9.24 -4.28 -9.30
N PHE A 120 7.94 -4.07 -9.50
CA PHE A 120 7.01 -3.98 -8.38
C PHE A 120 7.01 -5.29 -7.57
N THR A 121 6.66 -5.17 -6.30
CA THR A 121 6.54 -6.28 -5.36
C THR A 121 5.08 -6.43 -4.94
N GLU A 122 4.75 -7.50 -4.23
CA GLU A 122 3.39 -7.68 -3.66
C GLU A 122 3.03 -6.59 -2.62
N GLY A 123 4.00 -5.82 -2.10
CA GLY A 123 3.76 -4.78 -1.11
C GLY A 123 3.52 -3.40 -1.69
N ILE A 124 2.32 -2.85 -1.47
CA ILE A 124 1.93 -1.54 -1.96
C ILE A 124 2.80 -0.43 -1.37
N GLU A 125 3.20 -0.53 -0.11
CA GLU A 125 4.09 0.46 0.53
C GLU A 125 5.46 0.51 -0.13
N ASN A 126 6.01 -0.65 -0.47
CA ASN A 126 7.27 -0.73 -1.20
C ASN A 126 7.11 -0.11 -2.59
N ASN A 127 6.02 -0.41 -3.28
CA ASN A 127 5.76 0.11 -4.61
C ASN A 127 5.55 1.63 -4.60
N LEU A 128 4.79 2.17 -3.65
CA LEU A 128 4.61 3.61 -3.46
C LEU A 128 5.93 4.29 -3.07
N SER A 129 6.78 3.64 -2.26
CA SER A 129 8.12 4.13 -1.96
C SER A 129 8.99 4.20 -3.22
N GLN A 130 8.94 3.18 -4.09
CA GLN A 130 9.64 3.20 -5.38
C GLN A 130 9.18 4.37 -6.25
N ILE A 131 7.88 4.64 -6.31
CA ILE A 131 7.34 5.79 -7.06
C ILE A 131 7.76 7.13 -6.45
N ASN A 132 7.64 7.31 -5.14
CA ASN A 132 8.03 8.56 -4.46
C ASN A 132 9.53 8.87 -4.58
N ARG A 133 10.40 7.84 -4.66
CA ARG A 133 11.85 8.03 -4.88
C ARG A 133 12.15 8.54 -6.29
N ARG A 134 11.31 8.15 -7.26
CA ARG A 134 11.44 8.44 -8.69
C ARG A 134 10.83 9.80 -9.04
N ILE A 135 9.56 10.01 -8.67
CA ILE A 135 8.82 11.24 -8.89
C ILE A 135 8.92 12.13 -7.65
N LYS A 136 9.74 13.18 -7.74
CA LYS A 136 9.93 14.16 -6.65
C LYS A 136 9.04 15.41 -6.80
N ASP A 137 8.00 15.32 -7.63
CA ASP A 137 7.11 16.44 -7.91
C ASP A 137 6.18 16.71 -6.72
N LYS A 138 6.02 17.97 -6.34
CA LYS A 138 5.13 18.42 -5.25
C LYS A 138 3.64 18.20 -5.56
N ASN A 139 3.29 18.09 -6.83
CA ASN A 139 1.94 17.88 -7.34
C ASN A 139 1.62 16.39 -7.52
N LEU A 140 2.54 15.48 -7.18
CA LEU A 140 2.24 14.05 -7.09
C LEU A 140 1.14 13.84 -6.04
N ARG A 141 0.09 13.12 -6.42
CA ARG A 141 -1.04 12.74 -5.57
C ARG A 141 -1.14 11.22 -5.52
N ILE A 142 -1.37 10.71 -4.32
CA ILE A 142 -1.61 9.31 -4.03
C ILE A 142 -2.90 9.24 -3.22
N GLU A 143 -3.94 8.68 -3.82
CA GLU A 143 -5.22 8.43 -3.16
C GLU A 143 -5.36 6.95 -2.82
N ARG A 144 -5.67 6.65 -1.56
CA ARG A 144 -5.82 5.27 -1.07
C ARG A 144 -7.29 4.87 -0.99
N PHE A 145 -7.57 3.63 -1.39
CA PHE A 145 -8.89 3.01 -1.40
C PHE A 145 -8.81 1.63 -0.76
N ILE A 146 -9.90 1.20 -0.12
CA ILE A 146 -10.09 -0.17 0.33
C ILE A 146 -11.20 -0.77 -0.52
N ILE A 147 -10.87 -1.79 -1.31
CA ILE A 147 -11.81 -2.42 -2.25
C ILE A 147 -11.98 -3.89 -1.91
N GLY A 148 -13.23 -4.35 -1.97
CA GLY A 148 -13.61 -5.73 -1.65
C GLY A 148 -14.23 -5.84 -0.25
N VAL A 149 -15.42 -6.44 -0.16
CA VAL A 149 -16.18 -6.56 1.09
C VAL A 149 -15.46 -7.46 2.09
N ARG A 150 -14.88 -8.57 1.61
CA ARG A 150 -14.21 -9.57 2.46
C ARG A 150 -12.68 -9.46 2.35
N SER A 151 -12.16 -9.20 1.16
CA SER A 151 -10.71 -9.09 0.96
C SER A 151 -10.13 -7.82 1.56
N GLN A 152 -10.92 -6.74 1.67
CA GLN A 152 -10.48 -5.42 2.15
C GLN A 152 -9.10 -5.03 1.57
N THR A 153 -8.95 -5.18 0.25
CA THR A 153 -7.68 -5.02 -0.44
C THR A 153 -7.34 -3.54 -0.58
N GLU A 154 -6.12 -3.16 -0.22
CA GLU A 154 -5.65 -1.80 -0.40
C GLU A 154 -5.27 -1.52 -1.86
N VAL A 155 -5.72 -0.39 -2.37
CA VAL A 155 -5.49 0.09 -3.73
C VAL A 155 -5.08 1.55 -3.67
N ALA A 156 -4.07 1.95 -4.44
CA ALA A 156 -3.59 3.32 -4.52
C ALA A 156 -3.71 3.84 -5.95
N MET A 157 -4.38 4.97 -6.12
CA MET A 157 -4.43 5.73 -7.36
C MET A 157 -3.35 6.82 -7.32
N VAL A 158 -2.50 6.87 -8.34
CA VAL A 158 -1.32 7.74 -8.43
C VAL A 158 -1.42 8.62 -9.67
N TYR A 159 -1.23 9.93 -9.54
CA TYR A 159 -1.25 10.87 -10.67
C TYR A 159 -0.56 12.19 -10.29
N ILE A 160 -0.25 13.04 -11.27
CA ILE A 160 0.26 14.40 -11.02
C ILE A 160 -0.88 15.40 -11.30
N GLU A 161 -1.26 16.18 -10.30
CA GLU A 161 -2.49 16.99 -10.28
C GLU A 161 -2.58 18.03 -11.41
N ASP A 162 -1.46 18.66 -11.78
CA ASP A 162 -1.42 19.72 -12.80
C ASP A 162 -1.09 19.22 -14.22
N ILE A 163 -0.81 17.92 -14.37
CA ILE A 163 -0.51 17.30 -15.68
C ILE A 163 -1.67 16.40 -16.12
N ALA A 164 -2.27 15.66 -15.18
CA ALA A 164 -3.32 14.71 -15.50
C ALA A 164 -4.65 15.39 -15.86
N ASP A 165 -5.39 14.82 -16.82
CA ASP A 165 -6.73 15.30 -17.15
C ASP A 165 -7.69 15.02 -15.98
N GLU A 166 -8.18 16.09 -15.37
CA GLU A 166 -9.08 16.05 -14.22
C GLU A 166 -10.34 15.21 -14.48
N LYS A 167 -10.84 15.16 -15.73
CA LYS A 167 -11.99 14.33 -16.08
C LYS A 167 -11.67 12.85 -15.93
N ILE A 168 -10.48 12.43 -16.38
CA ILE A 168 -10.02 11.04 -16.27
C ILE A 168 -9.81 10.68 -14.81
N VAL A 169 -9.12 11.54 -14.04
CA VAL A 169 -8.92 11.34 -12.59
C VAL A 169 -10.25 11.18 -11.87
N ASN A 170 -11.21 12.08 -12.11
CA ASN A 170 -12.53 12.04 -11.48
C ASN A 170 -13.33 10.80 -11.88
N GLU A 171 -13.26 10.37 -13.14
CA GLU A 171 -13.92 9.15 -13.61
C GLU A 171 -13.32 7.90 -12.96
N MET A 172 -11.98 7.81 -12.90
CA MET A 172 -11.26 6.73 -12.25
C MET A 172 -11.60 6.63 -10.76
N ARG A 173 -11.54 7.77 -10.04
CA ARG A 173 -11.94 7.86 -8.63
C ARG A 173 -13.37 7.39 -8.41
N LYS A 174 -14.32 7.85 -9.24
CA LYS A 174 -15.72 7.47 -9.15
C LYS A 174 -15.89 5.96 -9.34
N ARG A 175 -15.27 5.39 -10.36
CA ARG A 175 -15.40 3.96 -10.68
C ARG A 175 -14.78 3.08 -9.59
N LEU A 176 -13.59 3.41 -9.08
CA LEU A 176 -12.96 2.67 -7.98
C LEU A 176 -13.89 2.57 -6.75
N ASN A 177 -14.55 3.67 -6.39
CA ASN A 177 -15.52 3.70 -5.29
C ASN A 177 -16.81 2.90 -5.56
N LEU A 178 -17.14 2.63 -6.83
CA LEU A 178 -18.31 1.85 -7.21
C LEU A 178 -18.05 0.34 -7.24
N ILE A 179 -16.79 -0.09 -7.16
CA ILE A 179 -16.45 -1.52 -7.18
C ILE A 179 -16.92 -2.18 -5.88
N LYS A 180 -18.03 -2.92 -5.96
CA LYS A 180 -18.59 -3.71 -4.87
C LYS A 180 -18.53 -5.20 -5.20
N VAL A 181 -17.44 -5.83 -4.76
CA VAL A 181 -17.20 -7.26 -4.95
C VAL A 181 -16.80 -7.90 -3.63
N ASP A 182 -16.98 -9.20 -3.47
CA ASP A 182 -16.53 -9.89 -2.25
C ASP A 182 -15.00 -9.91 -2.12
N HIS A 183 -14.30 -10.10 -3.23
CA HIS A 183 -12.86 -10.33 -3.26
C HIS A 183 -12.24 -9.84 -4.58
N ILE A 184 -11.09 -9.17 -4.50
CA ILE A 184 -10.24 -8.83 -5.66
C ILE A 184 -8.92 -9.59 -5.56
N LYS A 185 -8.56 -10.29 -6.64
CA LYS A 185 -7.36 -11.14 -6.67
C LYS A 185 -6.19 -10.54 -7.44
N THR A 186 -6.45 -9.91 -8.57
CA THR A 186 -5.42 -9.35 -9.45
C THR A 186 -5.82 -7.97 -9.96
N VAL A 187 -4.84 -7.18 -10.36
CA VAL A 187 -5.09 -5.83 -10.91
C VAL A 187 -5.96 -5.87 -12.17
N ALA A 188 -5.95 -6.99 -12.91
CA ALA A 188 -6.82 -7.24 -14.06
C ALA A 188 -8.32 -7.28 -13.69
N TYR A 189 -8.69 -7.64 -12.46
CA TYR A 189 -10.08 -7.53 -12.02
C TYR A 189 -10.50 -6.07 -11.91
N ILE A 190 -9.63 -5.21 -11.35
CA ILE A 190 -9.87 -3.77 -11.29
C ILE A 190 -10.07 -3.26 -12.72
N GLU A 191 -9.17 -3.62 -13.64
CA GLU A 191 -9.27 -3.27 -15.06
C GLU A 191 -10.66 -3.57 -15.64
N GLN A 192 -11.17 -4.79 -15.46
CA GLN A 192 -12.47 -5.20 -15.98
C GLN A 192 -13.63 -4.37 -15.41
N TYR A 193 -13.61 -4.05 -14.11
CA TYR A 193 -14.63 -3.20 -13.50
C TYR A 193 -14.48 -1.72 -13.91
N MET A 194 -13.27 -1.31 -14.27
CA MET A 194 -12.98 0.06 -14.70
C MET A 194 -13.22 0.28 -16.19
N GLN A 195 -13.34 -0.78 -17.01
CA GLN A 195 -13.57 -0.64 -18.44
C GLN A 195 -14.93 -0.01 -18.75
N ASN A 196 -14.93 0.93 -19.70
CA ASN A 196 -16.11 1.73 -20.03
C ASN A 196 -17.12 0.99 -20.91
N ASN A 197 -16.61 0.09 -21.76
CA ASN A 197 -17.38 -0.51 -22.83
C ASN A 197 -16.81 -1.88 -23.15
N THR A 198 -17.60 -2.95 -22.94
CA THR A 198 -17.22 -4.34 -23.25
C THR A 198 -16.93 -4.53 -24.75
N TYR A 199 -17.33 -3.57 -25.60
CA TYR A 199 -17.20 -3.60 -27.05
C TYR A 199 -15.96 -2.89 -27.62
N THR A 200 -15.10 -2.29 -26.79
CA THR A 200 -13.86 -1.69 -27.29
C THR A 200 -12.83 -2.79 -27.55
N ILE A 201 -12.36 -2.88 -28.80
CA ILE A 201 -11.37 -3.88 -29.25
C ILE A 201 -9.96 -3.53 -28.72
N PHE A 202 -9.75 -2.28 -28.32
CA PHE A 202 -8.48 -1.78 -27.82
C PHE A 202 -8.44 -1.75 -26.29
N PRO A 203 -7.34 -2.18 -25.66
CA PRO A 203 -7.20 -2.10 -24.21
C PRO A 203 -7.20 -0.64 -23.76
N GLN A 204 -7.95 -0.34 -22.69
CA GLN A 204 -8.04 1.00 -22.10
C GLN A 204 -6.97 1.23 -21.03
N PHE A 205 -6.34 0.15 -20.58
CA PHE A 205 -5.32 0.13 -19.54
C PHE A 205 -4.06 -0.54 -20.05
N PHE A 206 -2.93 -0.07 -19.55
CA PHE A 206 -1.63 -0.67 -19.81
C PHE A 206 -1.11 -1.27 -18.50
N THR A 207 -0.77 -2.56 -18.52
CA THR A 207 -0.26 -3.26 -17.33
C THR A 207 1.25 -3.35 -17.42
N THR A 208 1.93 -3.03 -16.32
CA THR A 208 3.38 -3.14 -16.24
C THR A 208 3.83 -3.64 -14.86
N GLU A 209 4.86 -4.49 -14.86
CA GLU A 209 5.57 -4.87 -13.63
C GLU A 209 6.69 -3.89 -13.28
N ARG A 210 6.96 -2.92 -14.17
CA ARG A 210 8.12 -2.04 -14.10
C ARG A 210 7.78 -0.67 -13.52
N PRO A 211 8.40 -0.27 -12.40
CA PRO A 211 8.21 1.05 -11.79
C PRO A 211 8.64 2.21 -12.70
N ASP A 212 9.66 2.03 -13.55
CA ASP A 212 10.14 3.07 -14.47
C ASP A 212 9.18 3.32 -15.64
N VAL A 213 8.53 2.28 -16.16
CA VAL A 213 7.50 2.43 -17.20
C VAL A 213 6.24 3.07 -16.62
N PHE A 214 5.86 2.65 -15.40
CA PHE A 214 4.75 3.26 -14.67
C PHE A 214 5.02 4.74 -14.39
N GLU A 215 6.21 5.08 -13.88
CA GLU A 215 6.67 6.44 -13.64
C GLU A 215 6.55 7.32 -14.89
N ALA A 216 7.09 6.86 -16.02
CA ALA A 216 7.04 7.59 -17.28
C ALA A 216 5.59 7.91 -17.69
N SER A 217 4.68 6.95 -17.50
CA SER A 217 3.26 7.14 -17.78
C SER A 217 2.65 8.26 -16.91
N ILE A 218 2.96 8.27 -15.61
CA ILE A 218 2.46 9.30 -14.69
C ILE A 218 2.98 10.69 -15.08
N ILE A 219 4.26 10.79 -15.44
CA ILE A 219 4.89 12.05 -15.88
C ILE A 219 4.26 12.57 -17.18
N GLU A 220 3.80 11.67 -18.06
CA GLU A 220 3.06 12.03 -19.29
C GLU A 220 1.61 12.47 -19.04
N GLY A 221 1.16 12.56 -17.78
CA GLY A 221 -0.18 13.01 -17.40
C GLY A 221 -1.21 11.90 -17.29
N ARG A 222 -0.77 10.65 -17.13
CA ARG A 222 -1.66 9.50 -16.99
C ARG A 222 -1.91 9.17 -15.52
N VAL A 223 -2.98 8.42 -15.28
CA VAL A 223 -3.38 7.95 -13.95
C VAL A 223 -2.95 6.51 -13.80
N GLY A 224 -2.25 6.19 -12.72
CA GLY A 224 -1.82 4.83 -12.39
C GLY A 224 -2.57 4.26 -11.20
N ILE A 225 -2.67 2.94 -11.14
CA ILE A 225 -3.22 2.19 -10.01
C ILE A 225 -2.21 1.11 -9.60
N LEU A 226 -1.97 1.02 -8.30
CA LEU A 226 -1.24 -0.05 -7.64
C LEU A 226 -2.17 -0.76 -6.66
N MET A 227 -2.00 -2.07 -6.50
CA MET A 227 -2.80 -2.89 -5.60
C MET A 227 -1.91 -3.75 -4.70
N GLU A 228 -2.28 -3.84 -3.42
CA GLU A 228 -1.66 -4.74 -2.45
C GLU A 228 -1.84 -6.20 -2.89
N GLY A 229 -0.77 -6.98 -2.79
CA GLY A 229 -0.73 -8.39 -3.15
C GLY A 229 -0.43 -8.67 -4.62
N THR A 230 -0.04 -7.67 -5.41
CA THR A 230 0.34 -7.87 -6.83
C THR A 230 1.65 -7.20 -7.20
N GLU A 231 2.43 -7.87 -8.05
CA GLU A 231 3.71 -7.40 -8.60
C GLU A 231 3.53 -6.54 -9.88
N GLN A 232 2.32 -6.03 -10.13
CA GLN A 232 1.96 -5.29 -11.33
C GLN A 232 1.14 -4.03 -11.00
N GLY A 233 1.36 -2.96 -11.76
CA GLY A 233 0.53 -1.76 -11.78
C GLY A 233 -0.18 -1.60 -13.12
N ILE A 234 -1.25 -0.80 -13.13
CA ILE A 234 -1.95 -0.43 -14.37
C ILE A 234 -1.96 1.09 -14.56
N THR A 235 -1.89 1.56 -15.80
CA THR A 235 -1.98 2.99 -16.15
C THR A 235 -3.11 3.23 -17.15
N ALA A 236 -3.72 4.41 -17.09
CA ALA A 236 -4.82 4.83 -17.94
C ALA A 236 -4.73 6.34 -18.26
N PRO A 237 -5.13 6.76 -19.48
CA PRO A 237 -5.53 5.91 -20.60
C PRO A 237 -4.31 5.22 -21.23
N ALA A 238 -4.48 3.97 -21.66
CA ALA A 238 -3.49 3.32 -22.52
C ALA A 238 -3.51 3.93 -23.92
N ILE A 239 -2.34 4.04 -24.55
CA ILE A 239 -2.21 4.46 -25.93
C ILE A 239 -1.70 3.30 -26.79
N PHE A 240 -2.18 3.22 -28.04
CA PHE A 240 -1.88 2.10 -28.93
C PHE A 240 -0.38 1.81 -29.08
N THR A 241 0.44 2.86 -29.11
CA THR A 241 1.89 2.73 -29.30
C THR A 241 2.59 1.95 -28.18
N GLU A 242 2.02 1.87 -26.98
CA GLU A 242 2.64 1.17 -25.84
C GLU A 242 2.68 -0.34 -26.06
N PHE A 243 1.67 -0.91 -26.72
CA PHE A 243 1.60 -2.34 -27.00
C PHE A 243 2.64 -2.81 -28.02
N PHE A 244 3.26 -1.87 -28.74
CA PHE A 244 4.29 -2.16 -29.74
C PHE A 244 5.67 -1.65 -29.31
N GLN A 245 5.78 -1.08 -28.11
CA GLN A 245 7.04 -0.60 -27.55
C GLN A 245 7.61 -1.64 -26.59
N THR A 246 8.92 -1.82 -26.62
CA THR A 246 9.64 -2.52 -25.56
C THR A 246 10.48 -1.52 -24.79
N VAL A 247 10.88 -1.88 -23.57
CA VAL A 247 11.75 -1.03 -22.72
C VAL A 247 13.09 -0.73 -23.41
N GLU A 248 13.57 -1.62 -24.26
CA GLU A 248 14.75 -1.39 -25.09
C GLU A 248 14.60 -0.19 -26.01
N ASP A 249 13.40 0.09 -26.51
CA ASP A 249 13.16 1.16 -27.48
C ASP A 249 13.36 2.55 -26.85
N TYR A 250 13.10 2.69 -25.56
CA TYR A 250 13.38 3.91 -24.79
C TYR A 250 14.87 4.13 -24.53
N ASN A 251 15.66 3.05 -24.56
CA ASN A 251 17.11 3.08 -24.30
C ASN A 251 17.94 3.12 -25.59
N GLN A 252 17.30 3.16 -26.76
CA GLN A 252 17.93 3.22 -28.07
C GLN A 252 17.80 4.60 -28.72
N THR A 253 18.63 4.87 -29.73
CA THR A 253 18.53 6.09 -30.51
C THR A 253 17.22 6.12 -31.29
N PHE A 254 16.57 7.28 -31.33
CA PHE A 254 15.25 7.50 -31.96
C PHE A 254 15.10 6.84 -33.33
N MET A 255 16.11 6.92 -34.19
CA MET A 255 16.09 6.36 -35.54
C MET A 255 16.03 4.82 -35.53
N LEU A 256 16.78 4.16 -34.64
CA LEU A 256 16.78 2.70 -34.51
C LEU A 256 15.47 2.21 -33.90
N SER A 257 15.01 2.86 -32.82
CA SER A 257 13.74 2.55 -32.15
C SER A 257 12.54 2.67 -33.09
N THR A 258 12.54 3.69 -33.97
CA THR A 258 11.45 3.89 -34.93
C THR A 258 11.41 2.79 -36.00
N VAL A 259 12.57 2.39 -36.53
CA VAL A 259 12.64 1.32 -37.55
C VAL A 259 12.18 -0.02 -36.96
N ILE A 260 12.65 -0.37 -35.76
CA ILE A 260 12.25 -1.61 -35.08
C ILE A 260 10.74 -1.60 -34.78
N ARG A 261 10.20 -0.47 -34.32
CA ARG A 261 8.76 -0.30 -34.08
C ARG A 261 7.94 -0.51 -35.35
N LEU A 262 8.42 0.01 -36.49
CA LEU A 262 7.74 -0.17 -37.78
C LEU A 262 7.68 -1.65 -38.19
N PHE A 263 8.79 -2.38 -38.03
CA PHE A 263 8.82 -3.82 -38.29
C PHE A 263 7.87 -4.60 -37.36
N ARG A 264 7.80 -4.24 -36.07
CA ARG A 264 6.90 -4.88 -35.10
C ARG A 264 5.42 -4.67 -35.47
N VAL A 265 5.04 -3.47 -35.89
CA VAL A 265 3.67 -3.18 -36.34
C VAL A 265 3.30 -3.93 -37.61
N ILE A 266 4.23 -4.14 -38.54
CA ILE A 266 3.97 -4.88 -39.80
C ILE A 266 3.92 -6.41 -39.56
N ALA A 267 4.64 -6.91 -38.56
CA ALA A 267 4.72 -8.34 -38.27
C ALA A 267 3.49 -8.91 -37.53
N VAL A 268 2.66 -8.04 -36.95
CA VAL A 268 1.41 -8.37 -36.22
C VAL A 268 0.22 -8.14 -37.14
#